data_AF-A0A8R7QYD7-F1
#
_entry.id   AF-A0A8R7QYD7-F1
#
_cell.length_a   1.000
_cell.length_b   1.000
_cell.length_c   1.000
_cell.angle_alpha   90.00
_cell.angle_beta   90.00
_cell.angle_gamma   90.00
#
_symmetry.space_group_name_H-M   'P 1'
#
loop_
_entity.id
_entity.type
_entity.pdbx_description
1 polymer ?
#
loop_
_entity_poly.entity_id
_entity_poly.type
_entity_poly.pdbx_seq_one_letter_code
_entity_poly.pdbx_strand_id
1 'polypeptide(L)' 'MLKSIEHQVVTNTTLPRTSLGTFITPTKDCLIAPAEEFLSDENRSRYRGVTYHEFNHIHIIAKFGLSSMRTEQPM' A
#
# COMPACT_ATOMS: atom_id res chain seq x y z
N MET A 1 10.67 -2.33 -15.82
CA MET A 1 10.36 -2.82 -14.44
C MET A 1 9.64 -1.71 -13.70
N LEU A 2 8.47 -2.00 -13.11
CA LEU A 2 7.69 -1.04 -12.34
C LEU A 2 8.15 -1.03 -10.88
N LYS A 3 8.32 0.15 -10.30
CA LYS A 3 8.70 0.35 -8.89
C LYS A 3 7.88 1.50 -8.33
N SER A 4 7.40 1.36 -7.10
CA SER A 4 6.85 2.48 -6.34
C SER A 4 8.00 3.41 -5.95
N ILE A 5 7.90 4.69 -6.29
CA ILE A 5 8.98 5.67 -6.11
C ILE A 5 8.71 6.53 -4.90
N GLU A 6 9.72 6.66 -4.04
CA GLU A 6 9.72 7.62 -2.94
C GLU A 6 9.72 9.04 -3.49
N HIS A 7 8.80 9.87 -3.00
CA HIS A 7 8.65 11.25 -3.39
C HIS A 7 8.37 12.10 -2.15
N GLN A 8 8.87 13.33 -2.16
CA GLN A 8 8.67 14.30 -1.09
C GLN A 8 8.18 15.63 -1.65
N VAL A 9 7.41 16.35 -0.83
CA VAL A 9 7.03 17.74 -1.09
C VAL A 9 7.68 18.59 -0.01
N VAL A 10 8.46 19.58 -0.44
CA VAL A 10 9.12 20.52 0.47
C VAL A 10 8.29 21.80 0.62
N THR A 11 8.38 22.43 1.79
CA THR A 11 7.70 23.70 2.06
C THR A 11 8.43 24.87 1.41
N ASN A 12 7.70 25.96 1.18
CA ASN A 12 8.25 27.22 0.71
C ASN A 12 7.92 28.32 1.72
N THR A 13 8.88 29.20 2.01
CA THR A 13 8.76 30.24 3.04
C THR A 13 8.01 31.49 2.58
N THR A 14 7.79 31.65 1.28
CA THR A 14 7.23 32.88 0.68
C THR A 14 5.87 32.68 0.01
N LEU A 15 5.61 31.52 -0.58
CA LEU A 15 4.38 31.25 -1.33
C LEU A 15 3.72 29.93 -0.90
N PRO A 16 2.39 29.93 -0.67
CA PRO A 16 1.65 28.70 -0.40
C PRO A 16 1.53 27.84 -1.68
N ARG A 17 1.46 26.52 -1.49
CA ARG A 17 1.18 25.55 -2.56
C ARG A 17 -0.05 24.73 -2.21
N THR A 18 -1.01 24.70 -3.12
CA THR A 18 -2.17 23.79 -3.05
C THR A 18 -1.98 22.65 -4.04
N SER A 19 -2.35 21.43 -3.66
CA SER A 19 -2.27 20.26 -4.53
C SER A 19 -3.41 19.29 -4.22
N LEU A 20 -3.89 18.59 -5.25
CA LEU A 20 -4.91 17.56 -5.14
C LEU A 20 -4.28 16.20 -5.45
N GLY A 21 -4.37 15.28 -4.49
CA GLY A 21 -3.96 13.88 -4.67
C GLY A 21 -5.18 12.99 -4.81
N THR A 22 -5.32 12.32 -5.95
CA THR A 22 -6.32 11.27 -6.17
C THR A 22 -5.61 9.95 -6.36
N PHE A 23 -6.03 8.91 -5.64
CA PHE A 23 -5.40 7.60 -5.66
C PHE A 23 -6.38 6.56 -6.19
N ILE A 24 -5.92 5.74 -7.15
CA ILE A 24 -6.67 4.58 -7.62
C ILE A 24 -6.17 3.38 -6.83
N THR A 25 -7.08 2.70 -6.14
CA THR A 25 -6.76 1.58 -5.26
C THR A 25 -7.64 0.36 -5.56
N PRO A 26 -7.17 -0.86 -5.28
CA PRO A 26 -8.02 -2.05 -5.35
C PRO A 26 -9.20 -2.00 -4.38
N THR A 27 -10.19 -2.88 -4.58
CA THR A 27 -11.23 -3.14 -3.58
C THR A 27 -10.63 -3.86 -2.36
N LYS A 28 -11.27 -3.76 -1.19
CA LYS A 28 -10.74 -4.30 0.08
C LYS A 28 -10.40 -5.79 0.02
N ASP A 29 -11.30 -6.57 -0.60
CA ASP A 29 -11.19 -8.02 -0.68
C ASP A 29 -10.35 -8.48 -1.89
N CYS A 30 -9.82 -7.54 -2.69
CA CYS A 30 -8.96 -7.85 -3.82
C CYS A 30 -7.68 -8.52 -3.32
N LEU A 31 -7.42 -9.75 -3.80
CA LEU A 31 -6.15 -10.43 -3.60
C LEU A 31 -5.08 -9.75 -4.47
N ILE A 32 -4.08 -9.16 -3.82
CA ILE A 32 -2.92 -8.56 -4.47
C ILE A 32 -1.74 -9.54 -4.42
N ALA A 33 -1.18 -9.85 -5.58
CA ALA A 33 0.00 -10.71 -5.76
C ALA A 33 0.68 -10.33 -7.08
N PRO A 34 1.93 -10.74 -7.32
CA PRO A 34 2.51 -10.65 -8.66
C PRO A 34 1.62 -11.39 -9.67
N ALA A 35 1.27 -10.73 -10.77
CA ALA A 35 0.46 -11.36 -11.82
C ALA A 35 1.23 -12.53 -12.45
N GLU A 36 0.52 -13.62 -12.76
CA GLU A 36 1.12 -14.88 -13.19
C GLU A 36 1.92 -14.73 -14.48
N GLU A 37 1.46 -13.88 -15.39
CA GLU A 37 2.13 -13.55 -16.65
C GLU A 37 3.52 -12.91 -16.47
N PHE A 38 3.85 -12.43 -15.27
CA PHE A 38 5.16 -11.88 -14.95
C PHE A 38 6.07 -12.86 -14.21
N LEU A 39 5.59 -14.07 -13.89
CA LEU A 39 6.37 -15.09 -13.18
C LEU A 39 7.09 -16.02 -14.17
N SER A 40 8.32 -16.40 -13.83
CA SER A 40 9.11 -17.40 -14.54
C SER A 40 10.14 -18.03 -13.61
N ASP A 41 10.86 -19.06 -14.07
CA ASP A 41 11.94 -19.68 -13.30
C ASP A 41 13.02 -18.66 -12.90
N GLU A 42 13.31 -17.72 -13.81
CA GLU A 42 14.27 -16.63 -13.60
C GLU A 42 13.67 -15.42 -12.86
N ASN A 43 12.34 -15.32 -12.78
CA ASN A 43 11.63 -14.24 -12.12
C ASN A 43 10.55 -14.76 -11.17
N ARG A 44 10.99 -15.35 -10.06
CA ARG A 44 10.10 -15.85 -9.01
C ARG A 44 9.43 -14.72 -8.24
N SER A 45 8.28 -15.05 -7.65
CA SER A 45 7.52 -14.12 -6.82
C SER A 45 8.37 -13.59 -5.65
N ARG A 46 8.43 -12.27 -5.53
CA ARG A 46 9.12 -11.57 -4.43
C ARG A 46 8.18 -11.17 -3.30
N TYR A 47 6.87 -11.20 -3.54
CA TYR A 47 5.85 -10.74 -2.60
C TYR A 47 4.80 -11.83 -2.45
N ARG A 48 4.41 -12.09 -1.20
CA ARG A 48 3.30 -13.01 -0.92
C ARG A 48 1.97 -12.39 -1.38
N GLY A 49 0.99 -13.24 -1.69
CA GLY A 49 -0.38 -12.80 -1.87
C GLY A 49 -0.99 -12.34 -0.55
N VAL A 50 -1.69 -11.21 -0.55
CA VAL A 50 -2.49 -10.69 0.58
C VAL A 50 -3.73 -9.99 0.05
N THR A 51 -4.78 -9.83 0.85
CA THR A 51 -5.87 -8.93 0.49
C THR A 51 -5.41 -7.47 0.60
N TYR A 52 -5.99 -6.58 -0.21
CA TYR A 52 -5.68 -5.15 -0.11
C TYR A 52 -6.02 -4.58 1.29
N HIS A 53 -7.05 -5.11 1.94
CA HIS A 53 -7.40 -4.77 3.32
C HIS A 53 -6.25 -5.10 4.30
N GLU A 54 -5.72 -6.32 4.25
CA GLU A 54 -4.59 -6.74 5.10
C GLU A 54 -3.34 -5.90 4.83
N PHE A 55 -3.02 -5.65 3.55
CA PHE A 55 -1.91 -4.80 3.16
C PHE A 55 -2.03 -3.40 3.78
N ASN A 56 -3.20 -2.76 3.62
CA ASN A 56 -3.42 -1.41 4.13
C ASN A 56 -3.35 -1.36 5.67
N HIS A 57 -3.91 -2.36 6.35
CA HIS A 57 -3.85 -2.47 7.81
C HIS A 57 -2.40 -2.60 8.30
N ILE A 58 -1.61 -3.51 7.73
CA ILE A 58 -0.19 -3.68 8.06
C ILE A 58 0.60 -2.40 7.76
N HIS A 59 0.35 -1.77 6.61
CA HIS A 59 1.01 -0.53 6.21
C HIS A 59 0.76 0.60 7.21
N ILE A 60 -0.48 0.78 7.65
CA ILE A 60 -0.84 1.82 8.61
C ILE A 60 -0.15 1.59 9.96
N ILE A 61 -0.17 0.34 10.45
CA ILE A 61 0.51 -0.03 11.70
C ILE A 61 2.01 0.23 11.59
N ALA A 62 2.66 -0.27 10.53
CA ALA A 62 4.09 -0.15 10.35
C ALA A 62 4.55 1.31 10.16
N LYS A 63 3.76 2.12 9.44
CA LYS A 63 4.13 3.49 9.07
C LYS A 63 3.76 4.53 10.13
N PHE A 64 2.66 4.31 10.86
CA PHE A 64 2.13 5.29 11.80
C PHE A 64 2.14 4.80 13.25
N GLY A 65 2.60 3.58 13.52
CA GLY A 65 2.74 3.05 14.88
C GLY A 65 1.41 2.83 15.62
N LEU A 66 0.28 2.77 14.91
CA LEU A 66 -1.01 2.47 15.55
C LEU A 66 -1.05 1.01 16.01
N SER A 67 -1.45 0.77 17.25
CA SER A 67 -1.77 -0.56 17.75
C SER A 67 -3.10 -1.05 17.16
N SER A 68 -3.12 -2.25 16.59
CA SER A 68 -4.37 -2.89 16.13
C SER A 68 -5.30 -3.11 17.33
N MET A 69 -6.40 -2.37 17.40
CA MET A 69 -7.53 -2.79 18.21
C MET A 69 -8.23 -3.92 17.43
N ARG A 70 -7.93 -5.17 17.78
CA ARG A 70 -8.81 -6.28 17.42
C ARG A 70 -10.16 -6.02 18.09
N THR A 71 -11.13 -5.52 17.34
CA THR A 71 -12.53 -5.74 17.70
C THR A 71 -12.80 -7.21 17.48
N GLU A 72 -12.72 -7.99 18.56
CA GLU A 72 -13.31 -9.32 18.59
C GLU A 72 -14.82 -9.17 18.33
N GLN A 73 -15.31 -9.81 17.26
CA GLN A 73 -16.74 -9.94 17.01
C GLN A 73 -17.26 -11.06 17.93
N PRO A 74 -18.29 -10.84 18.77
CA PRO A 74 -18.97 -11.93 19.42
C PRO A 74 -19.90 -12.64 18.43
N MET A 75 -20.01 -13.96 18.65
CA MET A 75 -20.82 -14.96 17.94
C MET A 75 -22.27 -14.55 17.68
#